data_AF-A0A2G3AFA3-F1
#
_entry.id   AF-A0A2G3AFA3-F1
#
_cell.length_a   1.000
_cell.length_b   1.000
_cell.length_c   1.000
_cell.angle_alpha   90.00
_cell.angle_beta   90.00
_cell.angle_gamma   90.00
#
_symmetry.space_group_name_H-M   'P 1'
#
loop_
_entity.id
_entity.type
_entity.pdbx_description
1 polymer ?
#
loop_
_entity_poly.entity_id
_entity_poly.type
_entity_poly.pdbx_seq_one_letter_code
_entity_poly.pdbx_strand_id
1 'polypeptide(L)'
;MELALANATNTISTIENMLSSKEFDPFAIDCLKDCLELYADAIAMLVDAFTAYLSEHFDIATVLMRTVMDAASTCDEGFTEKKGGLTLLAKENYNLFQLSDISSCIIKQISSVPS
;
A
#
# COMPACT_ATOMS: atom_id res chain seq x y z
N MET A 1 -9.55 -0.50 -6.55
CA MET A 1 -9.20 -1.59 -5.62
C MET A 1 -8.41 -2.70 -6.28
N GLU A 2 -8.90 -3.39 -7.31
CA GLU A 2 -8.16 -4.50 -7.96
C GLU A 2 -6.75 -4.10 -8.45
N LEU A 3 -6.62 -2.92 -9.07
CA LEU A 3 -5.31 -2.41 -9.48
C LEU A 3 -4.36 -2.16 -8.29
N ALA A 4 -4.90 -1.70 -7.15
CA ALA A 4 -4.11 -1.53 -5.93
C ALA A 4 -3.67 -2.89 -5.38
N LEU A 5 -4.54 -3.89 -5.40
CA LEU A 5 -4.22 -5.26 -5.00
C LEU A 5 -3.14 -5.90 -5.87
N ALA A 6 -3.25 -5.74 -7.20
CA ALA A 6 -2.24 -6.21 -8.13
C ALA A 6 -0.90 -5.49 -7.92
N ASN A 7 -0.91 -4.17 -7.69
CA ASN A 7 0.30 -3.42 -7.36
C ASN A 7 0.94 -3.94 -6.06
N ALA A 8 0.16 -4.06 -4.98
CA ALA A 8 0.67 -4.54 -3.70
C ALA A 8 1.28 -5.96 -3.78
N THR A 9 0.59 -6.87 -4.47
CA THR A 9 1.07 -8.25 -4.70
C THR A 9 2.38 -8.27 -5.50
N ASN A 10 2.47 -7.46 -6.55
CA ASN A 10 3.70 -7.34 -7.33
C ASN A 10 4.84 -6.72 -6.51
N THR A 11 4.55 -5.75 -5.66
CA THR A 11 5.54 -5.13 -4.78
C THR A 11 6.09 -6.12 -3.76
N ILE A 12 5.26 -6.99 -3.16
CA ILE A 12 5.75 -8.10 -2.32
C ILE A 12 6.76 -8.95 -3.09
N SER A 13 6.43 -9.34 -4.32
CA SER A 13 7.35 -10.14 -5.15
C SER A 13 8.66 -9.39 -5.45
N THR A 14 8.59 -8.07 -5.68
CA THR A 14 9.78 -7.21 -5.83
C THR A 14 10.62 -7.20 -4.56
N ILE A 15 10.01 -7.02 -3.39
CA ILE A 15 10.68 -7.01 -2.09
C ILE A 15 11.39 -8.34 -1.83
N GLU A 16 10.71 -9.47 -2.04
CA GLU A 16 11.28 -10.81 -1.87
C GLU A 16 12.50 -11.04 -2.77
N ASN A 17 12.44 -10.59 -4.01
CA ASN A 17 13.57 -10.64 -4.95
C ASN A 17 14.74 -9.78 -4.48
N MET A 18 14.48 -8.57 -3.98
CA MET A 18 15.50 -7.67 -3.43
C MET A 18 16.17 -8.27 -2.18
N LEU A 19 15.38 -8.85 -1.27
CA LEU A 19 15.90 -9.54 -0.08
C LEU A 19 16.76 -10.75 -0.45
N SER A 20 16.44 -11.42 -1.55
CA SER A 20 17.18 -12.61 -2.02
C SER A 20 18.51 -12.27 -2.71
N SER A 21 18.67 -11.07 -3.28
CA SER A 21 19.89 -10.69 -4.02
C SER A 21 21.11 -10.47 -3.10
N LYS A 22 20.90 -10.17 -1.81
CA LYS A 22 21.94 -9.86 -0.81
C LYS A 22 22.84 -8.68 -1.20
N GLU A 23 22.35 -7.76 -2.04
CA GLU A 23 23.09 -6.60 -2.53
C GLU A 23 22.91 -5.34 -1.65
N PHE A 24 21.98 -5.39 -0.69
CA PHE A 24 21.58 -4.26 0.12
C PHE A 24 22.31 -4.22 1.46
N ASP A 25 22.54 -3.02 1.99
CA ASP A 25 23.10 -2.86 3.33
C ASP A 25 22.07 -3.27 4.42
N PRO A 26 22.51 -3.53 5.66
CA PRO A 26 21.60 -4.00 6.72
C PRO A 26 20.41 -3.08 6.98
N PHE A 27 20.59 -1.75 6.86
CA PHE A 27 19.50 -0.79 7.05
C PHE A 27 18.44 -0.94 5.95
N ALA A 28 18.87 -1.02 4.69
CA ALA A 28 17.96 -1.25 3.58
C ALA A 28 17.25 -2.61 3.67
N ILE A 29 17.93 -3.66 4.17
CA ILE A 29 17.32 -4.97 4.40
C ILE A 29 16.22 -4.91 5.46
N ASP A 30 16.45 -4.19 6.56
CA ASP A 30 15.45 -4.04 7.62
C ASP A 30 14.24 -3.24 7.12
N CYS A 31 14.46 -2.12 6.41
CA CYS A 31 13.38 -1.38 5.75
C CYS A 31 12.57 -2.25 4.76
N LEU A 32 13.24 -3.10 3.98
CA LEU A 32 12.55 -4.02 3.04
C LEU A 32 11.67 -5.03 3.78
N LYS A 33 12.08 -5.53 4.95
CA LYS A 33 11.26 -6.44 5.77
C LYS A 33 10.07 -5.72 6.38
N ASP A 34 10.27 -4.52 6.90
CA ASP A 34 9.18 -3.71 7.45
C ASP A 34 8.14 -3.40 6.35
N CYS A 35 8.61 -3.03 5.16
CA CYS A 35 7.75 -2.87 3.99
C CYS A 35 7.03 -4.15 3.58
N LEU A 36 7.66 -5.32 3.71
CA LEU A 36 7.02 -6.61 3.39
C LEU A 36 5.80 -6.85 4.29
N GLU A 37 5.93 -6.58 5.59
CA GLU A 37 4.83 -6.69 6.56
C GLU A 37 3.72 -5.67 6.25
N LEU A 38 4.08 -4.41 6.01
CA LEU A 38 3.13 -3.36 5.65
C LEU A 38 2.34 -3.69 4.37
N TYR A 39 3.00 -4.25 3.35
CA TYR A 39 2.35 -4.64 2.11
C TYR A 39 1.47 -5.89 2.27
N ALA A 40 1.85 -6.84 3.14
CA ALA A 40 1.01 -8.00 3.46
C ALA A 40 -0.28 -7.55 4.18
N ASP A 41 -0.16 -6.66 5.15
CA ASP A 41 -1.31 -6.04 5.84
C ASP A 41 -2.16 -5.23 4.86
N ALA A 42 -1.54 -4.47 3.96
CA ALA A 42 -2.24 -3.73 2.91
C ALA A 42 -3.08 -4.63 1.99
N ILE A 43 -2.59 -5.82 1.64
CA ILE A 43 -3.35 -6.80 0.86
C ILE A 43 -4.59 -7.27 1.62
N ALA A 44 -4.46 -7.60 2.91
CA ALA A 44 -5.61 -7.98 3.73
C ALA A 44 -6.65 -6.84 3.80
N MET A 45 -6.19 -5.60 4.05
CA MET A 45 -7.04 -4.41 4.08
C MET A 45 -7.73 -4.14 2.74
N LEU A 46 -7.07 -4.41 1.61
CA LEU A 46 -7.67 -4.26 0.27
C LEU A 46 -8.79 -5.27 0.01
N VAL A 47 -8.63 -6.51 0.47
CA VAL A 47 -9.68 -7.55 0.38
C VAL A 47 -10.86 -7.20 1.28
N ASP A 48 -10.59 -6.73 2.49
CA ASP A 48 -11.63 -6.26 3.42
C ASP A 48 -12.36 -5.02 2.88
N ALA A 49 -11.64 -4.08 2.27
CA ALA A 49 -12.22 -2.88 1.65
C ALA A 49 -13.14 -3.25 0.49
N PHE A 50 -12.75 -4.24 -0.32
CA PHE A 50 -13.58 -4.75 -1.41
C PHE A 50 -14.86 -5.41 -0.88
N THR A 51 -14.74 -6.21 0.18
CA THR A 51 -15.88 -6.87 0.83
C THR A 51 -16.85 -5.84 1.45
N ALA A 52 -16.31 -4.84 2.14
CA ALA A 52 -17.07 -3.73 2.71
C ALA A 52 -17.80 -2.94 1.62
N TYR A 53 -17.12 -2.63 0.51
CA TYR A 53 -17.70 -1.94 -0.64
C TYR A 53 -18.87 -2.71 -1.25
N LEU A 54 -18.72 -4.01 -1.48
CA LEU A 54 -19.80 -4.86 -2.01
C LEU A 54 -20.99 -5.01 -1.05
N SER A 55 -20.75 -4.82 0.24
CA SER A 55 -21.78 -4.83 1.29
C SER A 55 -22.35 -3.44 1.58
N GLU A 56 -22.05 -2.45 0.74
CA GLU A 56 -22.47 -1.04 0.88
C GLU A 56 -21.99 -0.34 2.17
N HIS A 57 -21.01 -0.93 2.87
CA HIS A 57 -20.32 -0.31 4.00
C HIS A 57 -19.23 0.65 3.50
N PHE A 58 -19.65 1.72 2.81
CA PHE A 58 -18.74 2.65 2.12
C PHE A 58 -17.83 3.45 3.06
N ASP A 59 -18.28 3.71 4.28
CA ASP A 59 -17.49 4.34 5.33
C ASP A 59 -16.29 3.46 5.74
N ILE A 60 -16.54 2.17 6.00
CA ILE A 60 -15.51 1.19 6.31
C ILE A 60 -14.56 1.03 5.14
N ALA A 61 -15.09 0.84 3.92
CA ALA A 61 -14.26 0.72 2.71
C ALA A 61 -13.35 1.94 2.50
N THR A 62 -13.88 3.16 2.74
CA THR A 62 -13.11 4.40 2.65
C THR A 62 -11.98 4.47 3.68
N VAL A 63 -12.24 4.08 4.93
CA VAL A 63 -11.22 4.05 5.99
C VAL A 63 -10.13 3.07 5.63
N LEU A 64 -10.48 1.85 5.22
CA LEU A 64 -9.51 0.83 4.83
C LEU A 64 -8.64 1.28 3.65
N MET A 65 -9.21 1.91 2.62
CA MET A 65 -8.42 2.45 1.52
C MET A 65 -7.41 3.53 1.97
N ARG A 66 -7.76 4.34 2.98
CA ARG A 66 -6.83 5.33 3.56
C ARG A 66 -5.73 4.66 4.36
N THR A 67 -6.04 3.62 5.13
CA THR A 67 -5.01 2.86 5.85
C THR A 67 -4.03 2.18 4.89
N VAL A 68 -4.48 1.74 3.71
CA VAL A 68 -3.58 1.26 2.64
C VAL A 68 -2.68 2.38 2.10
N MET A 69 -3.19 3.62 1.98
CA MET A 69 -2.35 4.77 1.62
C MET A 69 -1.28 5.01 2.69
N ASP A 70 -1.67 4.98 3.97
CA ASP A 70 -0.77 5.18 5.10
C ASP A 70 0.35 4.11 5.11
N ALA A 71 0.02 2.84 4.86
CA ALA A 71 1.01 1.76 4.77
C ALA A 71 2.05 2.02 3.66
N ALA A 72 1.62 2.48 2.48
CA ALA A 72 2.52 2.84 1.39
C ALA A 72 3.42 4.04 1.75
N SER A 73 2.87 5.06 2.41
CA SER A 73 3.62 6.22 2.90
C SER A 73 4.63 5.84 3.99
N THR A 74 4.25 5.01 4.96
CA THR A 74 5.15 4.54 6.01
C THR A 74 6.31 3.71 5.44
N CYS A 75 6.06 2.87 4.44
CA CYS A 75 7.13 2.15 3.75
C CYS A 75 8.11 3.11 3.04
N ASP A 76 7.61 4.15 2.37
CA ASP A 76 8.45 5.15 1.70
C ASP A 76 9.28 5.97 2.71
N GLU A 77 8.64 6.38 3.80
CA GLU A 77 9.28 7.13 4.89
C GLU A 77 10.44 6.35 5.50
N GLY A 78 10.29 5.04 5.73
CA GLY A 78 11.35 4.18 6.26
C GLY A 78 12.68 4.24 5.48
N PHE A 79 12.63 4.36 4.15
CA PHE A 79 13.85 4.49 3.34
C PHE A 79 14.48 5.89 3.38
N THR A 80 13.72 6.92 3.76
CA THR A 80 14.13 8.32 3.72
C THR A 80 14.57 8.89 5.09
N GLU A 81 14.36 8.14 6.18
CA GLU A 81 14.78 8.54 7.54
C GLU A 81 16.29 8.81 7.67
N LYS A 82 17.12 8.12 6.87
CA LYS A 82 18.57 8.28 6.88
C LYS A 82 19.01 9.44 5.98
N LYS A 83 19.99 10.23 6.44
CA LYS A 83 20.58 11.31 5.65
C LYS A 83 21.21 10.76 4.35
N GLY A 84 20.72 11.25 3.20
CA GLY A 84 21.05 10.67 1.88
C GLY A 84 20.16 9.48 1.52
N GLY A 85 18.90 9.52 1.95
CA GLY A 85 17.90 8.45 1.90
C GLY A 85 17.83 7.70 0.57
N LEU A 86 17.48 6.43 0.68
CA LEU A 86 17.37 5.52 -0.45
C LEU A 86 16.04 5.76 -1.17
N THR A 87 16.04 5.71 -2.49
CA THR A 87 14.82 5.74 -3.30
C THR A 87 14.47 4.32 -3.74
N LEU A 88 14.36 3.39 -2.78
CA LEU A 88 13.89 2.03 -3.03
C LEU A 88 12.36 2.02 -2.97
N LEU A 89 11.73 1.27 -3.88
CA LEU A 89 10.27 1.14 -3.98
C LEU A 89 9.49 2.45 -4.17
N ALA A 90 10.14 3.59 -4.40
CA ALA A 90 9.47 4.89 -4.50
C ALA A 90 8.33 4.90 -5.54
N LYS A 91 8.49 4.19 -6.66
CA LYS A 91 7.45 4.07 -7.69
C LYS A 91 6.30 3.18 -7.22
N GLU A 92 6.62 2.05 -6.59
CA GLU A 92 5.69 1.08 -6.05
C GLU A 92 4.83 1.71 -4.95
N ASN A 93 5.45 2.39 -3.99
CA ASN A 93 4.81 3.12 -2.91
C ASN A 93 3.89 4.22 -3.46
N TYR A 94 4.40 5.04 -4.37
CA TYR A 94 3.61 6.09 -5.01
C TYR A 94 2.39 5.54 -5.76
N ASN A 95 2.56 4.44 -6.50
CA ASN A 95 1.46 3.82 -7.21
C ASN A 95 0.40 3.28 -6.26
N LEU A 96 0.79 2.58 -5.19
CA LEU A 96 -0.17 2.06 -4.21
C LEU A 96 -0.93 3.20 -3.53
N PHE A 97 -0.24 4.28 -3.16
CA PHE A 97 -0.84 5.48 -2.60
C PHE A 97 -1.89 6.07 -3.55
N GLN A 98 -1.53 6.34 -4.80
CA GLN A 98 -2.43 6.98 -5.78
C GLN A 98 -3.64 6.09 -6.11
N LEU A 99 -3.43 4.79 -6.33
CA LEU A 99 -4.52 3.85 -6.61
C LEU A 99 -5.49 3.75 -5.43
N SER A 100 -4.98 3.88 -4.21
CA SER A 100 -5.78 3.82 -2.99
C SER A 100 -6.56 5.11 -2.76
N ASP A 101 -5.95 6.27 -3.01
CA ASP A 101 -6.61 7.59 -2.95
C ASP A 101 -7.74 7.71 -4.00
N ILE A 102 -7.47 7.31 -5.24
CA ILE A 102 -8.48 7.29 -6.32
C ILE A 102 -9.66 6.41 -5.92
N SER A 103 -9.39 5.22 -5.37
CA SER A 103 -10.45 4.31 -4.92
C SER A 103 -11.26 4.92 -3.76
N SER A 104 -10.59 5.50 -2.76
CA SER A 104 -11.23 6.22 -1.64
C SER A 104 -12.12 7.37 -2.12
N CYS A 105 -11.66 8.15 -3.10
CA CYS A 105 -12.44 9.23 -3.69
C CYS A 105 -13.71 8.71 -4.40
N ILE A 106 -13.60 7.63 -5.19
CA ILE A 106 -14.74 7.02 -5.88
C ILE A 106 -15.77 6.50 -4.88
N ILE A 107 -15.35 5.77 -3.84
CA ILE A 107 -16.25 5.22 -2.81
C ILE A 107 -17.04 6.34 -2.14
N LYS A 108 -16.38 7.44 -1.78
CA LYS A 108 -17.04 8.60 -1.18
C LYS A 108 -18.06 9.24 -2.11
N GLN A 109 -17.74 9.37 -3.39
CA GLN A 109 -18.69 9.91 -4.37
C GLN A 109 -19.92 9.02 -4.52
N ILE A 110 -19.77 7.69 -4.44
CA ILE A 110 -20.91 6.77 -4.45
C ILE A 110 -21.75 6.95 -3.19
N SER A 111 -21.12 7.07 -2.01
CA SER A 111 -21.83 7.24 -0.73
C SER A 111 -22.65 8.54 -0.62
N SER A 112 -22.38 9.55 -1.46
CA SER A 112 -23.08 10.83 -1.45
C SER A 112 -24.27 10.89 -2.42
N VAL A 113 -24.47 9.87 -3.27
CA VAL A 113 -25.63 9.76 -4.16
C VAL A 113 -26.83 9.25 -3.36
N PRO A 114 -27.97 9.98 -3.30
CA PRO A 114 -29.18 9.48 -2.65
C PRO A 114 -29.69 8.22 -3.35
N SER A 115 -30.03 7.19 -2.57
CA SER A 115 -30.68 5.94 -3.00
C SER A 115 -32.07 6.18 -3.59
#